data_AF-A0A953NR86-F1
#
_entry.id   AF-A0A953NR86-F1
#
_cell.length_a   1.000
_cell.length_b   1.000
_cell.length_c   1.000
_cell.angle_alpha   90.00
_cell.angle_beta   90.00
_cell.angle_gamma   90.00
#
_symmetry.space_group_name_H-M   'P 1'
#
loop_
_entity.id
_entity.type
_entity.pdbx_description
1 polymer ?
#
loop_
_entity_poly.entity_id
_entity_poly.type
_entity_poly.pdbx_seq_one_letter_code
_entity_poly.pdbx_strand_id
1 'polypeptide(L)'
;AWFPRFQGEMNGISSTVAAFLRNQYSVGFSPSSPPDGRYHKLTVQVVDDDGNPMELVNKKGKKKKVVVIAREGYTAPSAAAVD
;
A
#
# COMPACT_ATOMS: atom_id res chain seq x y z
N ALA A 1 6.44 7.18 -15.97
CA ALA A 1 5.34 7.30 -16.96
C ALA A 1 5.58 6.28 -18.07
N TRP A 2 4.52 5.66 -18.59
CA TRP A 2 4.60 4.67 -19.67
C TRP A 2 4.46 5.37 -21.02
N PHE A 3 5.50 5.32 -21.84
CA PHE A 3 5.50 5.89 -23.18
C PHE A 3 5.98 4.84 -24.18
N PRO A 4 5.11 4.32 -25.07
CA PRO A 4 5.52 3.37 -26.10
C PRO A 4 6.49 4.02 -27.10
N ARG A 5 7.53 3.28 -27.48
CA ARG A 5 8.49 3.71 -28.52
C ARG A 5 7.98 3.40 -29.93
N PHE A 6 7.07 2.43 -30.05
CA PHE A 6 6.42 2.04 -31.31
C PHE A 6 5.05 1.40 -31.04
N GLN A 7 4.17 1.38 -32.04
CA GLN A 7 2.74 1.06 -31.84
C GLN A 7 2.47 -0.37 -31.33
N GLY A 8 3.33 -1.33 -31.67
CA GLY A 8 3.21 -2.71 -31.18
C GLY A 8 3.50 -2.88 -29.68
N GLU A 9 4.17 -1.92 -29.05
CA GLU A 9 4.55 -1.99 -27.63
C GLU A 9 3.35 -1.75 -26.68
N MET A 10 2.28 -1.15 -27.19
CA MET A 10 1.08 -0.78 -26.42
C MET A 10 0.43 -1.99 -25.72
N ASN A 11 0.39 -3.14 -26.39
CA ASN A 11 -0.16 -4.38 -25.83
C ASN A 11 0.66 -4.90 -24.65
N GLY A 12 1.99 -4.79 -24.72
CA GLY A 12 2.91 -5.17 -23.64
C GLY A 12 2.85 -4.22 -22.44
N ILE A 13 2.72 -2.93 -22.70
CA ILE A 13 2.49 -1.93 -21.64
C ILE A 13 1.16 -2.20 -20.94
N SER A 14 0.10 -2.44 -21.69
CA SER A 14 -1.24 -2.70 -21.14
C SER A 14 -1.28 -3.96 -20.27
N SER A 15 -0.62 -5.05 -20.68
CA SER A 15 -0.54 -6.27 -19.88
C SER A 15 0.25 -6.06 -18.58
N THR A 16 1.29 -5.24 -18.62
CA THR A 16 2.08 -4.88 -17.44
C THR A 16 1.27 -4.04 -16.45
N VAL A 17 0.52 -3.04 -16.93
CA VAL A 17 -0.36 -2.22 -16.10
C VAL A 17 -1.46 -3.06 -15.46
N ALA A 18 -2.10 -3.95 -16.24
CA ALA A 18 -3.13 -4.85 -15.73
C ALA A 18 -2.57 -5.79 -14.63
N ALA A 19 -1.35 -6.30 -14.81
CA ALA A 19 -0.69 -7.11 -13.78
C ALA A 19 -0.38 -6.30 -12.52
N PHE A 20 0.00 -5.02 -12.65
CA PHE A 20 0.26 -4.15 -11.50
C PHE A 20 -1.03 -3.84 -10.72
N LEU A 21 -2.11 -3.47 -11.41
CA LEU A 21 -3.40 -3.13 -10.79
C LEU A 21 -4.00 -4.29 -9.99
N ARG A 22 -3.88 -5.54 -10.45
CA ARG A 22 -4.37 -6.72 -9.70
C ARG A 22 -3.71 -6.91 -8.34
N ASN A 23 -2.51 -6.38 -8.16
CA ASN A 23 -1.75 -6.52 -6.92
C ASN A 23 -1.78 -5.23 -6.08
N GLN A 24 -2.64 -4.27 -6.43
CA GLN A 24 -2.87 -3.07 -5.63
C GLN A 24 -3.99 -3.35 -4.63
N TYR A 25 -3.62 -3.49 -3.36
CA TYR A 25 -4.57 -3.64 -2.26
C TYR A 25 -4.76 -2.28 -1.58
N SER A 26 -6.02 -1.90 -1.37
CA SER A 26 -6.38 -0.77 -0.50
C SER A 26 -6.83 -1.32 0.85
N VAL A 27 -6.21 -0.85 1.93
CA VAL A 27 -6.56 -1.26 3.30
C VAL A 27 -7.20 -0.07 4.01
N GLY A 28 -8.44 -0.25 4.44
CA GLY A 28 -9.13 0.71 5.29
C GLY A 28 -8.79 0.46 6.76
N PHE A 29 -8.44 1.52 7.50
CA PHE A 29 -8.23 1.48 8.94
C PHE A 29 -9.23 2.42 9.61
N SER A 30 -10.03 1.88 10.53
CA SER A 30 -10.92 2.66 11.38
C SER A 30 -10.38 2.62 12.82
N PRO A 31 -9.91 3.75 13.37
CA PRO A 31 -9.36 3.78 14.71
C PRO A 31 -10.46 3.56 15.76
N SER A 32 -10.18 2.76 16.78
CA SER A 32 -11.03 2.58 17.96
C SER A 32 -10.71 3.57 19.10
N SER A 33 -9.79 4.50 18.87
CA SER A 33 -9.39 5.50 19.85
C SER A 33 -10.45 6.59 20.01
N PRO A 34 -10.68 7.13 21.22
CA PRO A 34 -11.54 8.30 21.43
C PRO A 34 -11.10 9.51 20.58
N PRO A 35 -12.05 10.39 20.21
CA PRO A 35 -11.76 11.61 19.44
C PRO A 35 -11.02 12.64 20.32
N ASP A 36 -9.70 12.58 20.31
CA ASP A 36 -8.82 13.40 21.15
C ASP A 36 -8.26 14.65 20.43
N GLY A 37 -8.55 14.81 19.14
CA GLY A 37 -8.04 15.93 18.33
C GLY A 37 -6.54 15.89 18.06
N ARG A 38 -5.84 14.81 18.41
CA ARG A 38 -4.37 14.71 18.30
C ARG A 38 -3.94 13.95 17.05
N TYR A 39 -2.67 14.13 16.69
CA TYR A 39 -2.05 13.36 15.61
C TYR A 39 -1.61 11.98 16.12
N HIS A 40 -2.05 10.94 15.41
CA HIS A 40 -1.71 9.55 15.65
C HIS A 40 -0.85 9.03 14.51
N LYS A 41 0.36 8.58 14.86
CA LYS A 41 1.29 7.99 13.88
C LYS A 41 0.81 6.59 13.49
N LEU A 42 0.81 6.31 12.20
CA LEU A 42 0.50 4.99 11.64
C LEU A 42 1.79 4.31 11.21
N THR A 43 1.88 3.01 11.43
CA THR A 43 2.97 2.17 10.91
C THR A 43 2.35 0.96 10.25
N VAL A 44 2.51 0.86 8.93
CA VAL A 44 1.99 -0.26 8.14
C VAL A 44 3.15 -1.20 7.83
N GLN A 45 2.99 -2.47 8.20
CA GLN A 45 3.96 -3.53 7.93
C GLN A 45 3.26 -4.67 7.23
N VAL A 46 3.98 -5.33 6.31
CA VAL A 46 3.52 -6.56 5.69
C VAL A 46 4.22 -7.71 6.39
N VAL A 47 3.44 -8.61 6.96
CA VAL A 47 3.91 -9.73 7.77
C VAL A 47 3.49 -11.06 7.15
N ASP A 48 4.17 -12.15 7.52
CA ASP A 48 3.74 -13.52 7.24
C ASP A 48 2.67 -14.00 8.24
N ASP A 49 2.24 -15.26 8.09
CA ASP A 49 1.20 -15.86 8.93
C ASP A 49 1.62 -15.98 10.41
N ASP A 50 2.93 -15.97 10.69
CA ASP A 50 3.51 -16.01 12.03
C ASP A 50 3.77 -14.60 12.61
N GLY A 51 3.51 -13.54 11.84
CA GLY A 51 3.69 -12.15 12.25
C GLY A 51 5.10 -11.57 12.02
N ASN A 52 6.00 -12.29 11.36
CA ASN A 52 7.34 -11.79 11.02
C ASN A 52 7.29 -10.93 9.75
N PRO A 53 8.25 -10.00 9.55
CA PRO A 53 8.30 -9.20 8.32
C PRO A 53 8.37 -10.06 7.06
N MET A 54 7.46 -9.80 6.12
CA MET A 54 7.32 -10.63 4.91
C MET A 54 8.56 -10.55 4.02
N GLU A 55 9.25 -11.68 3.85
CA GLU A 55 10.32 -11.82 2.85
C GLU A 55 9.77 -12.38 1.53
N LEU A 56 9.59 -11.53 0.52
CA LEU A 56 9.22 -11.98 -0.82
C LEU A 56 10.44 -12.54 -1.55
N VAL A 57 10.38 -13.78 -2.01
CA VAL A 57 11.37 -14.35 -2.95
C VAL A 57 10.78 -14.46 -4.35
N ASN A 58 11.57 -14.13 -5.37
CA ASN A 58 11.18 -14.37 -6.75
C ASN A 58 11.35 -15.86 -7.13
N LYS A 59 10.83 -16.27 -8.30
CA LYS A 59 10.99 -17.64 -8.82
C LYS A 59 12.45 -18.11 -9.00
N LYS A 60 13.42 -17.19 -8.92
CA LYS A 60 14.86 -17.43 -9.03
C LYS A 60 15.57 -17.38 -7.66
N GLY A 61 14.82 -17.37 -6.56
CA GLY A 61 15.35 -17.36 -5.18
C GLY A 61 15.93 -16.02 -4.70
N LYS A 62 15.81 -14.92 -5.48
CA LYS A 62 16.28 -13.61 -5.02
C LYS A 62 15.21 -12.92 -4.18
N LYS A 63 15.62 -12.37 -3.03
CA LYS A 63 14.79 -11.52 -2.18
C LYS A 63 14.34 -10.27 -2.93
N LYS A 64 13.06 -9.94 -2.84
CA LYS A 64 12.44 -8.70 -3.30
C LYS A 64 11.94 -7.93 -2.09
N LYS A 65 12.23 -6.63 -2.06
CA LYS A 65 11.72 -5.74 -1.04
C LYS A 65 10.24 -5.47 -1.28
N VAL A 66 9.42 -5.60 -0.25
CA VAL A 66 8.04 -5.11 -0.23
C VAL A 66 8.08 -3.58 -0.25
N VAL A 67 7.33 -2.96 -1.16
CA VAL A 67 7.13 -1.51 -1.15
C VAL A 67 5.77 -1.24 -0.54
N VAL A 68 5.75 -0.56 0.61
CA VAL A 68 4.54 -0.12 1.29
C VAL A 68 4.40 1.38 1.09
N ILE A 69 3.30 1.81 0.49
CA ILE A 69 2.93 3.22 0.36
C ILE A 69 1.70 3.42 1.22
N ALA A 70 1.87 4.12 2.34
CA ALA A 70 0.81 4.35 3.31
C ALA A 70 0.88 5.79 3.85
N ARG A 71 -0.21 6.25 4.47
CA ARG A 71 -0.22 7.52 5.19
C ARG A 71 0.65 7.37 6.46
N GLU A 72 1.40 8.40 6.79
CA GLU A 72 2.27 8.42 7.98
C GLU A 72 1.49 8.48 9.30
N GLY A 73 0.24 8.95 9.23
CA GLY A 73 -0.63 9.10 10.38
C GLY A 73 -1.95 9.75 10.01
N TYR A 74 -2.79 9.96 11.02
CA TYR A 74 -4.05 10.66 10.92
C TYR A 74 -4.23 11.60 12.11
N THR A 75 -4.95 12.70 11.90
CA THR A 75 -5.42 13.55 13.00
C THR A 75 -6.81 13.06 13.38
N ALA A 76 -7.01 12.69 14.64
CA ALA A 76 -8.33 12.31 15.14
C ALA A 76 -9.25 13.54 15.13
N PRO A 77 -10.57 13.37 14.89
CA PRO A 77 -11.51 14.45 15.09
C PRO A 77 -11.50 14.89 16.55
N SER A 78 -11.71 16.18 16.81
CA SER A 78 -11.99 16.66 18.17
C SER A 78 -13.47 16.44 18.46
N ALA A 79 -13.82 16.23 19.73
CA ALA A 79 -15.22 16.07 20.16
C ALA A 79 -16.14 17.23 19.71
N ALA A 80 -15.59 18.43 19.44
CA ALA A 80 -16.35 19.58 18.96
C ALA A 80 -16.63 19.58 17.44
N ALA A 81 -16.00 18.70 16.68
CA ALA A 81 -16.14 18.62 15.22
C ALA A 81 -17.11 17.52 14.75
N VAL A 82 -17.73 16.79 15.70
CA VAL A 82 -18.65 15.66 15.45
C VAL A 82 -20.11 15.99 15.77
N ASP A 83 -20.42 17.25 16.11
CA ASP A 83 -21.79 17.78 16.27
C ASP A 83 -22.27 18.49 14.98
#